data_AF-A0A0G2ZB30-F1
#
_entry.id   AF-A0A0G2ZB30-F1
#
_cell.length_a   1.000
_cell.length_b   1.000
_cell.length_c   1.000
_cell.angle_alpha   90.00
_cell.angle_beta   90.00
_cell.angle_gamma   90.00
#
_symmetry.space_group_name_H-M   'P 1'
#
loop_
_entity.id
_entity.type
_entity.pdbx_description
1 polymer ?
#
loop_
_entity_poly.entity_id
_entity_poly.type
_entity_poly.pdbx_seq_one_letter_code
_entity_poly.pdbx_strand_id
1 'polypeptide(L)'
;MITYTALAVAIFSVLILFFYSRGRSPWKLLVAYSSITVKVLVLLIFLELLFEIRYLSEIILIFLFLNSGGTIIAAYFLGVKDNK
;
A
#
# COMPACT_ATOMS: atom_id res chain seq x y z
N MET A 1 5.06 21.28 -5.87
CA MET A 1 5.68 20.58 -4.72
C MET A 1 5.03 19.23 -4.48
N ILE A 2 3.72 19.17 -4.20
CA ILE A 2 2.98 17.92 -3.91
C ILE A 2 3.18 16.86 -5.01
N THR A 3 3.12 17.24 -6.29
CA THR A 3 3.34 16.34 -7.45
C THR A 3 4.74 15.72 -7.48
N TYR A 4 5.79 16.47 -7.13
CA TYR A 4 7.16 15.94 -7.06
C TYR A 4 7.34 14.98 -5.88
N THR A 5 6.78 15.30 -4.72
CA THR A 5 6.69 14.37 -3.58
C THR A 5 5.92 13.11 -3.94
N ALA A 6 4.82 13.24 -4.70
CA ALA A 6 4.02 12.12 -5.14
C ALA A 6 4.83 11.14 -6.00
N LEU A 7 5.55 11.68 -6.98
CA LEU A 7 6.44 10.90 -7.85
C LEU A 7 7.55 10.22 -7.05
N ALA A 8 8.21 10.95 -6.15
CA ALA A 8 9.28 10.41 -5.32
C ALA A 8 8.79 9.26 -4.42
N VAL A 9 7.63 9.42 -3.80
CA VAL A 9 7.00 8.39 -2.95
C VAL A 9 6.61 7.17 -3.78
N ALA A 10 6.07 7.35 -4.99
CA ALA A 10 5.72 6.25 -5.88
C ALA A 10 6.96 5.44 -6.30
N ILE A 11 8.03 6.11 -6.74
CA ILE A 11 9.29 5.46 -7.13
C ILE A 11 9.91 4.72 -5.93
N PHE A 12 9.99 5.38 -4.78
CA PHE A 12 10.51 4.78 -3.55
C PHE A 12 9.72 3.54 -3.13
N SER A 13 8.39 3.61 -3.25
CA SER A 13 7.50 2.49 -2.94
C SER A 13 7.75 1.29 -3.85
N VAL A 14 7.90 1.51 -5.17
CA VAL A 14 8.22 0.45 -6.13
C VAL A 14 9.58 -0.19 -5.83
N LEU A 15 10.59 0.63 -5.54
CA LEU A 15 11.92 0.14 -5.18
C LEU A 15 11.88 -0.72 -3.91
N ILE A 16 11.22 -0.26 -2.85
CA ILE A 16 11.05 -1.05 -1.63
C ILE A 16 10.34 -2.36 -1.94
N LEU A 17 9.22 -2.34 -2.67
CA LEU A 17 8.46 -3.56 -2.95
C LEU A 17 9.34 -4.58 -3.69
N PHE A 18 10.15 -4.14 -4.64
CA PHE A 18 11.10 -4.97 -5.38
C PHE A 18 12.21 -5.56 -4.50
N PHE A 19 12.75 -4.80 -3.56
CA PHE A 19 13.74 -5.31 -2.60
C PHE A 19 13.12 -6.35 -1.65
N TYR A 20 11.92 -6.08 -1.15
CA TYR A 20 11.23 -6.98 -0.23
C TYR A 20 10.67 -8.23 -0.91
N SER A 21 10.30 -8.16 -2.19
CA SER A 21 9.84 -9.32 -2.97
C SER A 21 10.96 -10.32 -3.25
N ARG A 22 12.22 -9.88 -3.21
CA ARG A 22 13.41 -10.76 -3.31
C ARG A 22 13.76 -11.45 -1.99
N GLY A 23 13.21 -10.99 -0.86
CA GLY A 23 13.45 -11.56 0.46
C GLY A 23 12.62 -12.82 0.71
N ARG A 24 13.16 -13.79 1.47
CA ARG A 24 12.46 -15.04 1.81
C ARG A 24 11.38 -14.91 2.89
N SER A 25 11.25 -13.75 3.56
CA SER A 25 10.29 -13.58 4.66
C SER A 25 8.97 -13.00 4.14
N PRO A 26 7.91 -13.81 4.03
CA PRO A 26 6.62 -13.36 3.52
C PRO A 26 5.97 -12.32 4.45
N TRP A 27 6.26 -12.35 5.75
CA TRP A 27 5.85 -11.33 6.71
C TRP A 27 6.38 -9.95 6.38
N LYS A 28 7.68 -9.85 6.05
CA LYS A 28 8.30 -8.58 5.69
C LYS A 28 7.69 -8.01 4.41
N LEU A 29 7.41 -8.87 3.43
CA LEU A 29 6.73 -8.48 2.19
C LEU A 29 5.31 -7.98 2.46
N LEU A 30 4.54 -8.68 3.30
CA LEU A 30 3.17 -8.28 3.66
C LEU A 30 3.13 -6.91 4.34
N VAL A 31 4.02 -6.68 5.31
CA VAL A 31 4.13 -5.39 6.02
C VAL A 31 4.54 -4.27 5.06
N ALA A 32 5.54 -4.52 4.20
CA ALA A 32 6.00 -3.54 3.22
C ALA A 32 4.88 -3.17 2.25
N TYR A 33 4.19 -4.17 1.69
CA TYR A 33 3.03 -3.96 0.81
C TYR A 33 1.95 -3.12 1.48
N SER A 34 1.48 -3.52 2.67
CA SER A 34 0.39 -2.82 3.35
C SER A 34 0.76 -1.37 3.68
N SER A 35 2.00 -1.13 4.14
CA SER A 35 2.51 0.23 4.42
C SER A 35 2.59 1.11 3.17
N ILE A 36 3.05 0.54 2.05
CA ILE A 36 3.12 1.24 0.77
C ILE A 36 1.71 1.60 0.28
N THR A 37 0.79 0.65 0.29
CA THR A 37 -0.59 0.86 -0.18
C THR A 37 -1.25 2.01 0.58
N VAL A 38 -1.12 2.05 1.91
CA VAL A 38 -1.67 3.16 2.73
C VAL A 38 -1.05 4.50 2.33
N LYS A 39 0.28 4.58 2.16
CA LYS A 39 0.95 5.82 1.76
C LYS A 39 0.50 6.31 0.39
N VAL A 40 0.37 5.40 -0.58
CA VAL A 40 -0.12 5.74 -1.93
C VAL A 40 -1.56 6.24 -1.87
N LEU A 41 -2.43 5.59 -1.09
CA LEU A 41 -3.82 6.03 -0.91
C LEU A 41 -3.92 7.41 -0.27
N VAL A 42 -3.14 7.68 0.78
CA VAL A 42 -3.07 9.02 1.41
C VAL A 42 -2.59 10.07 0.41
N LEU A 43 -1.58 9.73 -0.39
CA LEU A 43 -1.07 10.62 -1.42
C LEU A 43 -2.12 10.94 -2.50
N LEU A 44 -2.93 9.95 -2.89
CA LEU A 44 -4.03 10.14 -3.84
C LEU A 44 -5.10 11.11 -3.29
N ILE A 45 -5.38 11.10 -1.98
CA ILE A 45 -6.27 12.10 -1.35
C ILE A 45 -5.72 13.52 -1.55
N PHE A 46 -4.42 13.73 -1.35
CA PHE A 46 -3.82 15.05 -1.57
C PHE A 46 -3.81 15.47 -3.05
N LEU A 47 -3.69 14.51 -3.97
CA LEU A 47 -3.79 14.78 -5.41
C LEU A 47 -5.23 15.10 -5.82
N GLU A 48 -6.24 14.43 -5.23
CA GLU A 48 -7.65 14.74 -5.43
C GLU A 48 -7.95 16.21 -5.13
N LEU A 49 -7.46 16.71 -3.98
CA LEU A 49 -7.62 18.10 -3.57
C LEU A 49 -6.98 19.10 -4.55
N LEU A 50 -5.96 18.70 -5.30
CA LEU A 50 -5.27 19.55 -6.27
C LEU A 50 -5.89 19.52 -7.67
N PHE A 51 -6.42 18.36 -8.07
CA PHE A 51 -6.91 18.13 -9.43
C PHE A 51 -8.44 18.10 -9.51
N GLU A 52 -9.14 18.31 -8.40
CA GLU A 52 -10.61 18.31 -8.28
C GLU A 52 -11.26 17.07 -8.91
N ILE A 53 -10.61 15.91 -8.77
CA ILE A 53 -11.06 14.66 -9.38
C ILE A 53 -12.26 14.14 -8.60
N ARG A 54 -13.44 14.23 -9.21
CA ARG A 54 -14.67 13.70 -8.62
C ARG A 54 -14.57 12.18 -8.42
N TYR A 55 -15.10 11.71 -7.30
CA TYR A 55 -15.24 10.29 -6.93
C TYR A 55 -13.94 9.55 -6.57
N LEU A 56 -12.80 10.25 -6.47
CA LEU A 56 -11.53 9.62 -6.16
C LEU A 56 -11.47 9.19 -4.69
N SER A 57 -12.04 9.96 -3.77
CA SER A 57 -12.10 9.65 -2.35
C SER A 57 -12.83 8.33 -2.04
N GLU A 58 -13.94 8.06 -2.74
CA GLU A 58 -14.76 6.85 -2.58
C GLU A 58 -14.00 5.62 -3.06
N ILE A 59 -13.30 5.73 -4.19
CA ILE A 59 -12.44 4.68 -4.71
C ILE A 59 -11.31 4.37 -3.71
N ILE A 60 -10.66 5.42 -3.19
CA ILE A 60 -9.59 5.29 -2.18
C ILE A 60 -10.11 4.54 -0.95
N LEU A 61 -11.32 4.87 -0.50
CA LEU A 61 -11.95 4.24 0.66
C LEU A 61 -12.17 2.74 0.45
N ILE A 62 -12.65 2.34 -0.74
CA ILE A 62 -12.80 0.94 -1.13
C ILE A 62 -11.44 0.22 -1.09
N PHE A 63 -10.40 0.82 -1.68
CA PHE A 63 -9.05 0.24 -1.65
C PHE A 63 -8.49 0.11 -0.23
N LEU A 64 -8.80 1.05 0.67
CA LEU A 64 -8.42 0.99 2.08
C LEU A 64 -9.06 -0.21 2.79
N PHE A 65 -10.36 -0.42 2.59
CA PHE A 65 -11.06 -1.60 3.12
C PHE A 65 -10.50 -2.90 2.56
N LEU A 66 -10.31 -2.99 1.24
CA LEU A 66 -9.72 -4.16 0.60
C LEU A 66 -8.29 -4.45 1.08
N ASN A 67 -7.46 -3.41 1.25
CA ASN A 67 -6.10 -3.55 1.75
C ASN A 67 -6.10 -4.07 3.20
N SER A 68 -6.93 -3.51 4.08
CA SER A 68 -7.04 -3.97 5.47
C SER A 68 -7.50 -5.43 5.57
N GLY A 69 -8.61 -5.78 4.91
CA GLY A 69 -9.14 -7.14 4.88
C GLY A 69 -8.16 -8.14 4.26
N GLY A 70 -7.60 -7.83 3.09
CA GLY A 70 -6.61 -8.67 2.42
C GLY A 70 -5.34 -8.87 3.25
N THR A 71 -4.85 -7.82 3.92
CA THR A 71 -3.67 -7.91 4.79
C THR A 71 -3.94 -8.82 6.00
N ILE A 72 -5.11 -8.70 6.63
CA ILE A 72 -5.50 -9.56 7.78
C ILE A 72 -5.60 -11.03 7.35
N ILE A 73 -6.27 -11.30 6.23
CA ILE A 73 -6.40 -12.67 5.69
C ILE A 73 -5.02 -13.25 5.40
N ALA A 74 -4.16 -12.50 4.72
CA ALA A 74 -2.79 -12.94 4.43
C ALA A 74 -1.99 -13.19 5.71
N ALA A 75 -2.07 -12.31 6.71
CA ALA A 75 -1.40 -12.48 8.00
C ALA A 75 -1.87 -13.74 8.72
N TYR A 76 -3.18 -14.03 8.71
CA TYR A 76 -3.73 -15.25 9.30
C TYR A 76 -3.10 -16.50 8.66
N PHE A 77 -3.09 -16.59 7.33
CA PHE A 77 -2.51 -17.76 6.64
C PHE A 77 -1.00 -17.89 6.83
N LEU A 78 -0.27 -16.78 6.89
CA LEU A 78 1.16 -16.81 7.22
C LEU A 78 1.42 -17.29 8.65
N GLY A 79 0.61 -16.85 9.62
CA GLY A 79 0.71 -17.32 11.01
C GLY A 79 0.37 -18.79 11.18
N VAL A 80 -0.63 -19.29 10.45
CA VAL A 80 -0.97 -20.73 10.42
C VAL A 80 0.16 -21.55 9.79
N LYS A 81 0.83 -21.02 8.76
CA LYS A 81 1.95 -21.68 8.10
C LYS A 81 3.19 -21.77 8.99
N ASP A 82 3.51 -20.72 9.74
CA ASP A 82 4.70 -20.68 10.60
C ASP A 82 4.55 -21.48 11.91
N ASN A 83 3.32 -21.77 12.33
CA ASN A 83 3.02 -22.62 13.49
C ASN A 83 2.97 -24.13 13.15
N LYS A 84 3.28 -24.53 11.92
CA LYS A 84 3.43 -25.92 11.49
C LYS A 84 4.90 -26.27 11.28
#